data_AF-A0A0S2E733-F1
#
_entry.id   AF-A0A0S2E733-F1
#
_cell.length_a   1.000
_cell.length_b   1.000
_cell.length_c   1.000
_cell.angle_alpha   90.00
_cell.angle_beta   90.00
_cell.angle_gamma   90.00
#
_symmetry.space_group_name_H-M   'P 1'
#
loop_
_entity.id
_entity.type
_entity.pdbx_description
1 polymer ?
#
loop_
_entity_poly.entity_id
_entity_poly.type
_entity_poly.pdbx_seq_one_letter_code
_entity_poly.pdbx_strand_id
1 'polypeptide(L)'
;GSTGTPKGIVVTHSGLRNEIEGYTKRWKLGAERTLQQSAFTFNHSSDQIYTGLSNGGSVYIVPWSARGSPLEITKIMHEQSITYTKATPSEYMLWMQYGGDALRLASKWRCTFGGGETLTST
;
A
#
# COMPACT_ATOMS: atom_id res chain seq x y z
N GLY A 1 -20.34 10.91 4.63
CA GLY A 1 -21.79 10.78 4.72
C GLY A 1 -22.39 12.16 4.77
N SER A 2 -23.14 12.57 3.75
CA SER A 2 -23.73 13.91 3.66
C SER A 2 -24.72 14.24 4.79
N THR A 3 -25.19 13.21 5.51
CA THR A 3 -26.18 13.32 6.58
C THR A 3 -25.56 13.25 7.99
N GLY A 4 -24.24 13.24 8.12
CA GLY A 4 -23.53 13.05 9.40
C GLY A 4 -23.53 11.61 9.93
N THR A 5 -24.35 10.72 9.38
CA THR A 5 -24.31 9.27 9.68
C THR A 5 -23.46 8.54 8.63
N PRO A 6 -22.41 7.79 9.02
CA PRO A 6 -21.65 6.96 8.09
C PRO A 6 -22.53 5.89 7.42
N LYS A 7 -22.34 5.67 6.12
CA LYS A 7 -22.98 4.58 5.39
C LYS A 7 -21.94 3.48 5.17
N GLY A 8 -22.26 2.25 5.54
CA GLY A 8 -21.40 1.10 5.27
C GLY A 8 -21.41 0.76 3.78
N ILE A 9 -20.23 0.50 3.21
CA ILE A 9 -20.10 -0.02 1.85
C ILE A 9 -19.96 -1.53 1.97
N VAL A 10 -20.91 -2.27 1.38
CA VAL A 10 -20.83 -3.73 1.32
C VAL A 10 -19.94 -4.12 0.16
N VAL A 11 -18.84 -4.82 0.47
CA VAL A 11 -17.91 -5.36 -0.53
C VAL A 11 -18.07 -6.88 -0.55
N THR A 12 -18.33 -7.45 -1.72
CA THR A 12 -18.44 -8.90 -1.89
C THR A 12 -17.06 -9.55 -2.06
N HIS A 13 -16.96 -10.82 -1.69
CA HIS A 13 -15.75 -11.60 -1.94
C HIS A 13 -15.38 -11.65 -3.43
N SER A 14 -16.38 -11.76 -4.32
CA SER A 14 -16.17 -11.73 -5.78
C SER A 14 -15.62 -10.38 -6.28
N GLY A 15 -16.04 -9.27 -5.67
CA GLY A 15 -15.52 -7.94 -5.97
C GLY A 15 -14.04 -7.81 -5.61
N LEU A 16 -13.67 -8.22 -4.40
CA LEU A 16 -12.27 -8.24 -3.95
C LEU A 16 -11.41 -9.13 -4.84
N ARG A 17 -11.87 -10.36 -5.13
CA ARG A 17 -11.18 -11.28 -6.04
C ARG A 17 -10.96 -10.66 -7.42
N ASN A 18 -12.00 -10.05 -7.99
CA ASN A 18 -11.90 -9.41 -9.31
C ASN A 18 -10.88 -8.26 -9.34
N GLU A 19 -10.83 -7.43 -8.28
CA GLU A 19 -9.84 -6.36 -8.17
C GLU A 19 -8.41 -6.92 -8.17
N ILE A 20 -8.13 -7.89 -7.29
CA ILE A 20 -6.78 -8.47 -7.15
C ILE A 20 -6.36 -9.22 -8.42
N GLU A 21 -7.24 -10.03 -9.02
CA GLU A 21 -6.94 -10.71 -10.28
C GLU A 21 -6.68 -9.73 -11.43
N GLY A 22 -7.45 -8.63 -11.47
CA GLY A 22 -7.25 -7.54 -12.41
C GLY A 22 -5.87 -6.91 -12.28
N TYR A 23 -5.45 -6.58 -11.06
CA TYR A 23 -4.14 -6.01 -10.76
C TYR A 23 -3.01 -6.97 -11.11
N THR A 24 -3.12 -8.22 -10.67
CA THR A 24 -2.15 -9.29 -10.96
C THR A 24 -1.96 -9.44 -12.47
N LYS A 25 -3.04 -9.53 -13.25
CA LYS A 25 -2.95 -9.68 -14.71
C LYS A 25 -2.38 -8.44 -15.39
N ARG A 26 -2.84 -7.25 -14.99
CA ARG A 26 -2.46 -5.99 -15.65
C ARG A 26 -1.00 -5.60 -15.43
N TRP A 27 -0.47 -5.89 -14.23
CA TRP A 27 0.87 -5.50 -13.80
C TRP A 27 1.83 -6.67 -13.61
N LYS A 28 1.38 -7.90 -13.93
CA LYS A 28 2.16 -9.14 -13.81
C LYS A 28 2.74 -9.32 -12.40
N LEU A 29 1.92 -9.05 -11.38
CA LEU A 29 2.32 -9.20 -9.99
C LEU A 29 2.64 -10.68 -9.70
N GLY A 30 3.74 -10.93 -8.99
CA GLY A 30 4.15 -12.26 -8.56
C GLY A 30 4.04 -12.42 -7.05
N ALA A 31 4.95 -13.18 -6.45
CA ALA A 31 5.08 -13.29 -4.99
C ALA A 31 5.62 -11.98 -4.39
N GLU A 32 4.76 -10.97 -4.29
CA GLU A 32 5.10 -9.66 -3.73
C GLU A 32 5.20 -9.72 -2.19
N ARG A 33 6.15 -8.96 -1.62
CA ARG A 33 6.16 -8.61 -0.21
C ARG A 33 5.54 -7.23 -0.03
N THR A 34 4.29 -7.20 0.43
CA THR A 34 3.49 -5.98 0.53
C THR A 34 3.71 -5.26 1.86
N LEU A 35 3.73 -3.93 1.82
CA LEU A 35 3.71 -3.10 3.02
C LEU A 35 2.25 -2.86 3.45
N GLN A 36 1.87 -3.35 4.62
CA GLN A 36 0.57 -3.07 5.24
C GLN A 36 0.74 -1.99 6.31
N GLN A 37 0.56 -0.73 5.90
CA GLN A 37 0.63 0.43 6.79
C GLN A 37 -0.71 1.14 6.96
N SER A 38 -1.58 1.05 5.95
CA SER A 38 -2.82 1.83 5.95
C SER A 38 -3.77 1.33 7.04
N ALA A 39 -4.62 2.22 7.54
CA ALA A 39 -5.64 1.85 8.51
C ALA A 39 -6.57 0.77 7.92
N PHE A 40 -6.97 -0.21 8.75
CA PHE A 40 -7.90 -1.28 8.33
C PHE A 40 -9.30 -0.77 7.97
N THR A 41 -9.61 0.48 8.33
CA THR A 41 -10.83 1.18 7.94
C THR A 41 -10.78 1.75 6.52
N PHE A 42 -9.62 1.68 5.84
CA PHE A 42 -9.45 2.18 4.48
C PHE A 42 -9.18 1.03 3.49
N ASN A 43 -9.74 1.12 2.28
CA ASN A 43 -9.67 0.04 1.29
C ASN A 43 -8.25 -0.29 0.81
N HIS A 44 -7.29 0.64 0.90
CA HIS A 44 -5.87 0.33 0.62
C HIS A 44 -5.36 -0.83 1.49
N SER A 45 -5.85 -0.98 2.73
CA SER A 45 -5.45 -2.10 3.59
C SER A 45 -5.87 -3.45 3.01
N SER A 46 -7.05 -3.54 2.37
CA SER A 46 -7.52 -4.77 1.73
C SER A 46 -6.63 -5.13 0.54
N ASP A 47 -6.29 -4.16 -0.31
CA ASP A 47 -5.34 -4.35 -1.41
C ASP A 47 -3.96 -4.80 -0.94
N GLN A 48 -3.40 -4.14 0.09
CA GLN A 48 -2.10 -4.50 0.67
C GLN A 48 -2.10 -5.94 1.19
N ILE A 49 -3.17 -6.37 1.86
CA ILE A 49 -3.27 -7.72 2.42
C ILE A 49 -3.47 -8.74 1.29
N TYR A 50 -4.49 -8.57 0.45
CA TYR A 50 -4.86 -9.59 -0.51
C TYR A 50 -3.87 -9.71 -1.68
N THR A 51 -3.19 -8.62 -2.08
CA THR A 51 -2.13 -8.71 -3.10
C THR A 51 -0.97 -9.59 -2.62
N GLY A 52 -0.57 -9.45 -1.35
CA GLY A 52 0.52 -10.23 -0.77
C GLY A 52 0.15 -11.71 -0.59
N LEU A 53 -1.09 -12.00 -0.19
CA LEU A 53 -1.54 -13.36 0.10
C LEU A 53 -1.99 -14.15 -1.15
N SER A 54 -2.57 -13.49 -2.15
CA SER A 54 -3.21 -14.19 -3.28
C SER A 54 -2.24 -14.67 -4.35
N ASN A 55 -1.01 -14.13 -4.39
CA ASN A 55 -0.01 -14.43 -5.42
C ASN A 55 1.20 -15.21 -4.88
N GLY A 56 1.07 -15.85 -3.70
CA GLY A 56 2.15 -16.62 -3.07
C GLY A 56 3.23 -15.75 -2.41
N GLY A 57 2.92 -14.49 -2.11
CA GLY A 57 3.82 -13.53 -1.48
C GLY A 57 3.70 -13.49 0.04
N SER A 58 3.94 -12.32 0.62
CA SER A 58 3.84 -12.09 2.07
C SER A 58 3.38 -10.67 2.37
N VAL A 59 2.86 -10.47 3.58
CA VAL A 59 2.42 -9.16 4.07
C VAL A 59 3.28 -8.77 5.26
N TYR A 60 3.92 -7.61 5.19
CA TYR A 60 4.61 -7.02 6.34
C TYR A 60 3.68 -6.02 7.02
N ILE A 61 3.24 -6.34 8.25
CA ILE A 61 2.40 -5.45 9.06
C ILE A 61 3.29 -4.41 9.74
N VAL A 62 3.08 -3.14 9.40
CA VAL A 62 3.85 -2.05 10.02
C VAL A 62 3.41 -1.90 11.49
N PRO A 63 4.37 -1.90 12.44
CA PRO A 63 4.10 -1.63 13.85
C PRO A 63 3.39 -0.29 14.04
N TRP A 64 2.44 -0.21 14.97
CA TRP A 64 1.67 1.01 15.21
C TRP A 64 2.55 2.24 15.43
N SER A 65 3.64 2.11 16.18
CA SER A 65 4.59 3.18 16.47
C SER A 65 5.31 3.75 15.24
N ALA A 66 5.39 3.00 14.15
CA ALA A 66 6.04 3.41 12.91
C ALA A 66 5.06 4.01 11.88
N ARG A 67 3.74 3.84 12.07
CA ARG A 67 2.74 4.32 11.12
C ARG A 67 2.73 5.85 11.08
N GLY A 68 2.67 6.42 9.88
CA GLY A 68 2.73 7.86 9.64
C GLY A 68 4.13 8.48 9.70
N SER A 69 5.16 7.74 10.14
CA SER A 69 6.54 8.22 10.12
C SER A 69 7.20 7.92 8.77
N PRO A 70 7.53 8.92 7.94
CA PRO A 70 8.17 8.68 6.65
C PRO A 70 9.57 8.05 6.81
N LEU A 71 10.29 8.39 7.88
CA LEU A 71 11.61 7.83 8.17
C LEU A 71 11.52 6.33 8.52
N GLU A 72 10.63 5.97 9.44
CA GLU A 72 10.48 4.56 9.85
C GLU A 72 9.90 3.71 8.74
N ILE A 73 8.92 4.22 7.98
CA ILE A 73 8.34 3.49 6.85
C ILE A 73 9.38 3.19 5.78
N THR A 74 10.15 4.20 5.34
CA THR A 74 11.15 4.00 4.29
C THR A 74 12.31 3.12 4.74
N LYS A 75 12.69 3.18 6.02
CA LYS A 75 13.62 2.24 6.64
C LYS A 75 13.08 0.81 6.63
N ILE A 76 11.83 0.60 7.05
CA ILE A 76 11.15 -0.70 6.99
C ILE A 76 11.11 -1.22 5.54
N MET A 77 10.81 -0.35 4.56
CA MET A 77 10.77 -0.73 3.15
C MET A 77 12.10 -1.32 2.68
N HIS A 78 13.21 -0.70 3.08
CA HIS A 78 14.56 -1.20 2.83
C HIS A 78 14.85 -2.49 3.59
N GLU A 79 14.78 -2.47 4.92
CA GLU A 79 15.19 -3.58 5.80
C GLU A 79 14.38 -4.86 5.55
N GLN A 80 13.10 -4.70 5.25
CA GLN A 80 12.18 -5.83 5.07
C GLN A 80 12.04 -6.24 3.61
N SER A 81 12.80 -5.63 2.70
CA SER A 81 12.76 -5.91 1.27
C SER A 81 11.33 -5.83 0.70
N ILE A 82 10.62 -4.76 1.05
CA ILE A 82 9.27 -4.51 0.53
C ILE A 82 9.34 -4.35 -0.99
N THR A 83 8.43 -5.00 -1.70
CA THR A 83 8.37 -4.97 -3.17
C THR A 83 7.18 -4.19 -3.69
N TYR A 84 6.10 -4.12 -2.90
CA TYR A 84 4.82 -3.53 -3.28
C TYR A 84 4.29 -2.58 -2.20
N THR A 85 3.84 -1.41 -2.63
CA THR A 85 3.14 -0.43 -1.77
C THR A 85 1.87 0.10 -2.45
N LYS A 86 0.86 0.38 -1.63
CA LYS A 86 -0.28 1.21 -2.00
C LYS A 86 -0.48 2.29 -0.95
N ALA A 87 -0.39 3.55 -1.37
CA ALA A 87 -0.47 4.72 -0.49
C ALA A 87 -1.13 5.87 -1.23
N THR A 88 -1.46 6.95 -0.54
CA THR A 88 -1.95 8.15 -1.23
C THR A 88 -0.79 8.93 -1.86
N PRO A 89 -1.03 9.76 -2.89
CA PRO A 89 -0.01 10.66 -3.42
C PRO A 89 0.68 11.50 -2.33
N SER A 90 -0.08 12.07 -1.39
CA SER A 90 0.48 12.85 -0.28
C SER A 90 1.44 12.03 0.58
N GLU A 91 1.11 10.77 0.85
CA GLU A 91 1.96 9.89 1.65
C GLU A 91 3.25 9.50 0.91
N TYR A 92 3.18 9.21 -0.40
CA TYR A 92 4.39 9.00 -1.20
C TYR A 92 5.29 10.23 -1.22
N MET A 93 4.71 11.43 -1.33
CA MET A 93 5.48 12.67 -1.24
C MET A 93 6.21 12.79 0.10
N LEU A 94 5.54 12.48 1.23
CA LEU A 94 6.18 12.48 2.54
C LEU A 94 7.37 11.51 2.59
N TRP A 95 7.23 10.30 2.03
CA TRP A 95 8.31 9.33 1.98
C TRP A 95 9.48 9.81 1.12
N MET A 96 9.20 10.41 -0.04
CA MET A 96 10.24 10.96 -0.92
C MET A 96 10.96 12.16 -0.30
N GLN A 97 10.22 13.06 0.35
CA GLN A 97 10.75 14.30 0.90
C GLN A 97 11.56 14.06 2.18
N TYR A 98 11.08 13.20 3.08
CA TYR A 98 11.68 13.03 4.40
C TYR A 98 12.39 11.70 4.58
N GLY A 99 12.03 10.66 3.83
CA GLY A 99 12.62 9.31 3.90
C GLY A 99 13.47 8.93 2.69
N GLY A 100 13.81 9.91 1.83
CA GLY A 100 14.44 9.67 0.53
C GLY A 100 15.74 8.86 0.60
N ASP A 101 16.56 9.04 1.64
CA ASP A 101 17.84 8.33 1.79
C ASP A 101 17.63 6.83 1.99
N ALA A 102 16.74 6.42 2.89
CA ALA A 102 16.38 5.02 3.08
C ALA A 102 15.64 4.45 1.86
N LEU A 103 14.80 5.28 1.22
CA LEU A 103 14.05 4.87 0.03
C LEU A 103 14.98 4.53 -1.15
N ARG A 104 16.09 5.27 -1.34
CA ARG A 104 17.11 4.95 -2.34
C ARG A 104 17.79 3.59 -2.09
N LEU A 105 17.83 3.13 -0.84
CA LEU A 105 18.36 1.81 -0.48
C LEU A 105 17.34 0.68 -0.67
N ALA A 106 16.05 0.99 -0.80
CA ALA A 106 14.97 0.03 -0.98
C ALA A 106 14.94 -0.57 -2.41
N SER A 107 16.05 -1.16 -2.85
CA SER A 107 16.28 -1.70 -4.20
C SER A 107 15.32 -2.82 -4.65
N LYS A 108 14.55 -3.41 -3.72
CA LYS A 108 13.54 -4.42 -4.02
C LYS A 108 12.16 -3.84 -4.33
N TRP A 109 11.93 -2.57 -3.99
CA TRP A 109 10.67 -1.87 -4.22
C TRP A 109 10.51 -1.57 -5.71
N ARG A 110 9.47 -2.17 -6.32
CA ARG A 110 9.25 -2.13 -7.78
C ARG A 110 7.81 -1.79 -8.17
N CYS A 111 6.88 -1.88 -7.22
CA CYS A 111 5.45 -1.72 -7.46
C CYS A 111 4.89 -0.63 -6.54
N THR A 112 4.39 0.44 -7.16
CA THR A 112 3.89 1.63 -6.47
C THR A 112 2.51 1.97 -7.02
N PHE A 113 1.48 1.86 -6.17
CA PHE A 113 0.10 2.17 -6.53
C PHE A 113 -0.40 3.36 -5.71
N GLY A 114 -0.94 4.37 -6.39
CA GLY A 114 -1.47 5.59 -5.80
C GLY A 114 -2.98 5.72 -5.98
N GLY A 115 -3.67 6.28 -4.99
CA GLY A 115 -5.11 6.55 -5.08
C GLY A 115 -5.62 7.41 -3.92
N GLY A 116 -6.87 7.85 -4.02
CA GLY A 116 -7.54 8.66 -3.00
C GLY A 116 -7.37 10.18 -3.15
N GLU A 117 -6.35 10.63 -3.90
CA GLU A 117 -6.09 12.04 -4.18
C GLU A 117 -5.58 12.20 -5.62
N THR A 118 -5.60 13.42 -6.14
CA THR A 118 -5.02 13.74 -7.45
C THR A 118 -3.51 13.59 -7.42
N LEU A 119 -2.93 12.93 -8.43
CA LEU A 119 -1.49 12.93 -8.64
C LEU A 119 -1.08 14.23 -9.34
N THR A 120 -0.35 15.10 -8.63
CA THR A 120 0.16 16.36 -9.17
C THR A 120 1.55 16.17 -9.79
N SER A 121 1.80 16.82 -10.93
CA SER A 121 3.16 16.99 -11.45
C SER A 121 3.86 18.09 -10.65
N THR A 122 4.61 17.71 -9.63
CA THR A 122 5.65 18.57 -9.04
C THR A 122 6.96 18.39 -9.76
#